data_AF-X7E2P6-F1
#
_entry.id   AF-X7E2P6-F1
#
_cell.length_a   1.000
_cell.length_b   1.000
_cell.length_c   1.000
_cell.angle_alpha   90.00
_cell.angle_beta   90.00
_cell.angle_gamma   90.00
#
_symmetry.space_group_name_H-M   'P 1'
#
loop_
_entity.id
_entity.type
_entity.pdbx_description
1 polymer ?
#
loop_
_entity_poly.entity_id
_entity_poly.type
_entity_poly.pdbx_seq_one_letter_code
_entity_poly.pdbx_strand_id
1 'polypeptide(L)'
;MKDKSPSSLNEWLHFLKNKKFPVKSVNLARLKTQIKRTEETLDTLDGMQTNIASDPMLAFTILNEANRITLNQTSQIKTPLHAASMIGMKGITRLFTRFTPYNSKNKNHPPHLVAFLNQVQTSYEAASIAKYWAIKNVSSHEDDIFWTTLFRDSVRWLLWFYAYPLMTEISQKIIQGEKSSQAELSVLGCHIDELTVHMCLYWNTSNGIIDSFLTKHIPNNKERQELAHLAHHLDELPGFIEEKRLTILANNPLIFTYCATQVAREANLMGWNSKKLPFYYRVVATVMRRRLGEVIQIAHLASTEAATLYNMGGKIPLAFQLLDPELFIKKKVTKKPLSPLATLKKTVSNNDLLDIKLKASLALKTIQQTIPNMQHCIIFKHSINKTQPIFQSGYNIETIKSIRWNAPSNVFKKLSSRKSATHLFGQKLEELLKDLPHTSDQIIDTSSHLILASTSVSKNEMIIFWLETRIEFNEKDYKNLKQIVSLISHNII
;
A
#
# COMPACT_ATOMS: atom_id res chain seq x y z
N MET A 1 29.83 8.73 -4.87
CA MET A 1 29.22 8.52 -3.54
C MET A 1 27.74 8.21 -3.76
N LYS A 2 27.23 7.07 -3.29
CA LYS A 2 25.78 6.81 -3.32
C LYS A 2 25.15 7.76 -2.31
N ASP A 3 24.43 8.78 -2.76
CA ASP A 3 23.66 9.65 -1.86
C ASP A 3 22.75 8.78 -1.00
N LYS A 4 23.09 8.67 0.28
CA LYS A 4 22.28 7.96 1.27
C LYS A 4 20.95 8.69 1.33
N SER A 5 19.84 7.99 1.06
CA SER A 5 18.52 8.59 1.17
C SER A 5 18.25 9.04 2.61
N PRO A 6 17.58 10.19 2.82
CA PRO A 6 17.22 10.65 4.16
C PRO A 6 16.40 9.60 4.92
N SER A 7 16.65 9.47 6.21
CA SER A 7 16.14 8.40 7.08
C SER A 7 15.58 8.90 8.42
N SER A 8 15.59 10.22 8.65
CA SER A 8 14.98 10.85 9.82
C SER A 8 14.31 12.17 9.42
N LEU A 9 13.43 12.68 10.30
CA LEU A 9 12.74 13.96 10.09
C LEU A 9 13.71 15.11 9.77
N ASN A 10 14.79 15.25 10.54
CA ASN A 10 15.77 16.32 10.34
C ASN A 10 16.52 16.19 9.01
N GLU A 11 16.89 14.97 8.62
CA GLU A 11 17.51 14.72 7.31
C GLU A 11 16.56 15.06 6.16
N TRP A 12 15.26 14.71 6.28
CA TRP A 12 14.23 15.05 5.30
C TRP A 12 14.01 16.56 5.19
N LEU A 13 13.97 17.27 6.32
CA LEU A 13 13.86 18.72 6.35
C LEU A 13 15.05 19.37 5.64
N HIS A 14 16.27 18.96 5.97
CA HIS A 14 17.47 19.47 5.31
C HIS A 14 17.46 19.19 3.79
N PHE A 15 17.05 17.97 3.40
CA PHE A 15 16.94 17.60 2.00
C PHE A 15 15.94 18.46 1.24
N LEU A 16 14.70 18.59 1.74
CA LEU A 16 13.63 19.32 1.04
C LEU A 16 13.82 20.84 1.03
N LYS A 17 14.42 21.43 2.08
CA LYS A 17 14.73 22.87 2.12
C LYS A 17 15.64 23.32 0.97
N ASN A 18 16.50 22.41 0.49
CA ASN A 18 17.44 22.67 -0.59
C ASN A 18 16.89 22.32 -1.98
N LYS A 19 15.63 21.85 -2.10
CA LYS A 19 15.01 21.52 -3.37
C LYS A 19 14.23 22.70 -3.96
N LYS A 20 14.18 22.74 -5.28
CA LYS A 20 13.39 23.72 -6.04
C LYS A 20 11.98 23.20 -6.25
N PHE A 21 11.02 24.09 -6.50
CA PHE A 21 9.65 23.68 -6.76
C PHE A 21 9.45 23.32 -8.23
N PRO A 22 8.89 22.15 -8.56
CA PRO A 22 8.65 21.74 -9.95
C PRO A 22 7.49 22.53 -10.56
N VAL A 23 7.75 23.21 -11.68
CA VAL A 23 6.75 24.03 -12.40
C VAL A 23 6.82 23.72 -13.90
N LYS A 24 5.68 23.73 -14.61
CA LYS A 24 5.63 23.49 -16.06
C LYS A 24 6.50 24.52 -16.81
N SER A 25 7.40 24.04 -17.67
CA SER A 25 8.27 24.91 -18.50
C SER A 25 7.48 25.91 -19.33
N VAL A 26 6.33 25.49 -19.88
CA VAL A 26 5.45 26.34 -20.70
C VAL A 26 4.85 27.47 -19.87
N ASN A 27 4.44 27.21 -18.63
CA ASN A 27 3.84 28.20 -17.75
C ASN A 27 4.88 29.24 -17.31
N LEU A 28 6.09 28.79 -16.96
CA LEU A 28 7.21 29.69 -16.66
C LEU A 28 7.61 30.55 -17.85
N ALA A 29 7.70 29.96 -19.05
CA ALA A 29 8.03 30.71 -20.26
C ALA A 29 6.95 31.76 -20.58
N ARG A 30 5.66 31.37 -20.51
CA ARG A 30 4.53 32.30 -20.69
C ARG A 30 4.57 33.44 -19.68
N LEU A 31 4.82 33.14 -18.40
CA LEU A 31 4.84 34.14 -17.34
C LEU A 31 6.02 35.11 -17.53
N LYS A 32 7.20 34.62 -17.91
CA LYS A 32 8.35 35.48 -18.26
C LYS A 32 8.04 36.42 -19.41
N THR A 33 7.43 35.90 -20.48
CA THR A 33 7.04 36.72 -21.63
C THR A 33 5.97 37.74 -21.28
N GLN A 34 4.96 37.37 -20.48
CA GLN A 34 3.92 38.27 -20.01
C GLN A 34 4.52 39.39 -19.14
N ILE A 35 5.42 39.06 -18.21
CA ILE A 35 6.08 40.06 -17.36
C ILE A 35 6.87 41.06 -18.22
N LYS A 36 7.66 40.57 -19.18
CA LYS A 36 8.44 41.44 -20.07
C LYS A 36 7.55 42.37 -20.91
N ARG A 37 6.45 41.85 -21.48
CA ARG A 37 5.51 42.64 -22.28
C ARG A 37 4.75 43.68 -21.48
N THR A 38 4.39 43.38 -20.24
CA THR A 38 3.67 44.31 -19.36
C THR A 38 4.60 45.35 -18.73
N GLU A 39 5.92 45.13 -18.73
CA GLU A 39 6.90 46.20 -18.48
C GLU A 39 7.00 47.16 -19.68
N GLU A 40 6.68 46.69 -20.89
CA GLU A 40 6.73 47.45 -22.15
C GLU A 40 5.37 48.10 -22.51
N THR A 41 4.25 47.54 -22.06
CA THR A 41 2.87 48.00 -22.27
C THR A 41 2.13 48.04 -20.94
N LEU A 42 1.33 49.07 -20.65
CA LEU A 42 0.55 49.24 -19.41
C LEU A 42 -0.62 48.21 -19.31
N ASP A 43 -0.33 46.92 -19.46
CA ASP A 43 -1.31 45.83 -19.44
C ASP A 43 -1.59 45.34 -18.01
N THR A 44 -2.81 44.88 -17.79
CA THR A 44 -3.31 44.48 -16.46
C THR A 44 -2.89 43.06 -16.06
N LEU A 45 -2.75 42.85 -14.74
CA LEU A 45 -2.41 41.59 -14.07
C LEU A 45 -3.36 40.40 -14.39
N ASP A 46 -4.54 40.66 -14.95
CA ASP A 46 -5.60 39.68 -15.23
C ASP A 46 -5.14 38.50 -16.11
N GLY A 47 -4.33 38.76 -17.14
CA GLY A 47 -3.80 37.71 -18.01
C GLY A 47 -2.81 36.76 -17.34
N MET A 48 -2.23 37.16 -16.19
CA MET A 48 -1.30 36.33 -15.40
C MET A 48 -2.03 35.41 -14.42
N GLN A 49 -3.23 35.80 -13.98
CA GLN A 49 -4.02 35.08 -12.99
C GLN A 49 -4.32 33.64 -13.43
N THR A 50 -4.73 33.46 -14.70
CA THR A 50 -5.01 32.15 -15.28
C THR A 50 -3.76 31.27 -15.33
N ASN A 51 -2.60 31.85 -15.67
CA ASN A 51 -1.33 31.13 -15.72
C ASN A 51 -0.87 30.69 -14.32
N ILE A 52 -0.99 31.59 -13.32
CA ILE A 52 -0.66 31.30 -11.92
C ILE A 52 -1.57 30.20 -11.37
N ALA A 53 -2.87 30.26 -11.60
CA ALA A 53 -3.81 29.23 -11.16
C ALA A 53 -3.59 27.87 -11.83
N SER A 54 -3.04 27.86 -13.05
CA SER A 54 -2.81 26.63 -13.84
C SER A 54 -1.60 25.79 -13.42
N ASP A 55 -0.74 26.31 -12.52
CA ASP A 55 0.37 25.56 -11.93
C ASP A 55 0.36 25.67 -10.40
N PRO A 56 0.10 24.56 -9.68
CA PRO A 56 -0.12 24.63 -8.25
C PRO A 56 1.17 24.95 -7.46
N MET A 57 2.35 24.57 -7.95
CA MET A 57 3.61 24.87 -7.25
C MET A 57 4.03 26.33 -7.44
N LEU A 58 3.71 26.91 -8.59
CA LEU A 58 3.81 28.36 -8.81
C LEU A 58 2.86 29.11 -7.87
N ALA A 59 1.58 28.74 -7.85
CA ALA A 59 0.56 29.34 -6.98
C ALA A 59 0.93 29.27 -5.49
N PHE A 60 1.39 28.09 -5.05
CA PHE A 60 1.86 27.87 -3.67
C PHE A 60 3.04 28.77 -3.31
N THR A 61 4.03 28.89 -4.19
CA THR A 61 5.23 29.70 -3.93
C THR A 61 4.90 31.19 -3.86
N ILE A 62 3.99 31.67 -4.72
CA ILE A 62 3.50 33.05 -4.70
C ILE A 62 2.74 33.33 -3.40
N LEU A 63 1.86 32.43 -2.98
CA LEU A 63 1.10 32.55 -1.72
C LEU A 63 2.02 32.64 -0.50
N ASN A 64 3.02 31.76 -0.42
CA ASN A 64 3.98 31.73 0.67
C ASN A 64 4.86 32.99 0.70
N GLU A 65 5.30 33.47 -0.47
CA GLU A 65 6.10 34.69 -0.55
C GLU A 65 5.29 35.92 -0.09
N ALA A 66 4.01 35.99 -0.46
CA ALA A 66 3.15 37.07 -0.02
C ALA A 66 2.96 37.05 1.51
N ASN A 67 2.72 35.88 2.10
CA ASN A 67 2.62 35.74 3.56
C ASN A 67 3.94 36.04 4.29
N ARG A 68 5.09 35.75 3.68
CA ARG A 68 6.42 36.11 4.22
C ARG A 68 6.63 37.61 4.32
N ILE A 69 6.13 38.38 3.35
CA ILE A 69 6.25 39.85 3.33
C ILE A 69 5.24 40.48 4.32
N THR A 70 4.12 39.79 4.55
CA THR A 70 2.95 40.29 5.25
C THR A 70 2.88 39.84 6.73
N LEU A 71 4.00 39.40 7.32
CA LEU A 71 4.08 38.84 8.69
C LEU A 71 3.44 39.73 9.79
N ASN A 72 3.34 41.04 9.57
CA ASN A 72 2.83 42.01 10.54
C ASN A 72 1.35 42.42 10.33
N GLN A 73 0.65 41.86 9.33
CA GLN A 73 -0.77 42.18 9.13
C GLN A 73 -1.68 41.23 9.93
N THR A 74 -2.81 41.77 10.39
CA THR A 74 -3.82 41.03 11.18
C THR A 74 -4.51 39.91 10.38
N SER A 75 -4.49 39.97 9.05
CA SER A 75 -5.09 38.97 8.16
C SER A 75 -4.05 38.36 7.22
N GLN A 76 -3.89 37.03 7.27
CA GLN A 76 -3.06 36.30 6.30
C GLN A 76 -3.70 36.23 4.92
N ILE A 77 -2.87 36.20 3.88
CA ILE A 77 -3.29 36.03 2.49
C ILE A 77 -3.56 34.55 2.24
N LYS A 78 -4.75 34.24 1.71
CA LYS A 78 -5.22 32.86 1.56
C LYS A 78 -5.37 32.39 0.11
N THR A 79 -5.46 33.33 -0.85
CA THR A 79 -5.64 33.00 -2.27
C THR A 79 -4.40 33.40 -3.10
N PRO A 80 -3.97 32.56 -4.07
CA PRO A 80 -2.82 32.87 -4.93
C PRO A 80 -3.01 34.13 -5.78
N LEU A 81 -4.24 34.43 -6.18
CA LEU A 81 -4.55 35.62 -6.99
C LEU A 81 -4.33 36.91 -6.19
N HIS A 82 -4.86 36.97 -4.96
CA HIS A 82 -4.60 38.10 -4.07
C HIS A 82 -3.11 38.22 -3.73
N ALA A 83 -2.44 37.09 -3.49
CA ALA A 83 -1.00 37.04 -3.26
C ALA A 83 -0.20 37.60 -4.44
N ALA A 84 -0.55 37.23 -5.68
CA ALA A 84 0.09 37.73 -6.90
C ALA A 84 -0.02 39.26 -7.01
N SER A 85 -1.20 39.81 -6.73
CA SER A 85 -1.43 41.26 -6.71
C SER A 85 -0.58 41.96 -5.64
N MET A 86 -0.43 41.35 -4.46
CA MET A 86 0.35 41.94 -3.37
C MET A 86 1.86 41.93 -3.61
N ILE A 87 2.42 40.85 -4.16
CA ILE A 87 3.88 40.80 -4.43
C ILE A 87 4.27 41.55 -5.71
N GLY A 88 3.33 41.70 -6.64
CA GLY A 88 3.54 42.31 -7.95
C GLY A 88 4.51 41.54 -8.85
N MET A 89 4.68 42.03 -10.07
CA MET A 89 5.49 41.35 -11.10
C MET A 89 6.97 41.24 -10.73
N LYS A 90 7.55 42.28 -10.12
CA LYS A 90 8.93 42.25 -9.62
C LYS A 90 9.13 41.19 -8.54
N GLY A 91 8.13 40.98 -7.66
CA GLY A 91 8.13 39.91 -6.68
C GLY A 91 8.11 38.54 -7.34
N ILE A 92 7.23 38.34 -8.32
CA ILE A 92 7.12 37.09 -9.10
C ILE A 92 8.45 36.76 -9.80
N THR A 93 9.11 37.73 -10.43
CA THR A 93 10.40 37.52 -11.14
C THR A 93 11.50 36.99 -10.22
N ARG A 94 11.56 37.46 -8.96
CA ARG A 94 12.54 36.98 -7.96
C ARG A 94 12.35 35.49 -7.64
N LEU A 95 11.12 34.99 -7.71
CA LEU A 95 10.79 33.59 -7.42
C LEU A 95 11.28 32.62 -8.49
N PHE A 96 11.62 33.08 -9.71
CA PHE A 96 12.08 32.19 -10.79
C PHE A 96 13.31 31.36 -10.43
N THR A 97 14.15 31.85 -9.54
CA THR A 97 15.33 31.12 -9.04
C THR A 97 14.98 29.87 -8.22
N ARG A 98 13.79 29.86 -7.60
CA ARG A 98 13.26 28.78 -6.75
C ARG A 98 12.57 27.66 -7.54
N PHE A 99 12.37 27.82 -8.84
CA PHE A 99 11.66 26.83 -9.67
C PHE A 99 12.61 25.91 -10.43
N THR A 100 12.18 24.65 -10.60
CA THR A 100 12.77 23.72 -11.56
C THR A 100 11.75 23.44 -12.68
N PRO A 101 12.07 23.76 -13.94
CA PRO A 101 11.15 23.54 -15.05
C PRO A 101 11.00 22.05 -15.36
N TYR A 102 9.80 21.60 -15.70
CA TYR A 102 9.56 20.25 -16.26
C TYR A 102 8.69 20.29 -17.53
N ASN A 103 8.93 19.33 -18.43
CA ASN A 103 8.24 19.23 -19.71
C ASN A 103 7.10 18.21 -19.67
N SER A 104 5.88 18.68 -19.95
CA SER A 104 4.65 17.86 -19.99
C SER A 104 4.27 17.38 -21.40
N LYS A 105 5.06 17.68 -22.45
CA LYS A 105 4.73 17.36 -23.85
C LYS A 105 5.40 16.09 -24.42
N ASN A 106 6.32 15.47 -23.69
CA ASN A 106 7.04 14.30 -24.18
C ASN A 106 6.22 13.03 -23.95
N LYS A 107 6.00 12.22 -25.01
CA LYS A 107 5.23 10.97 -24.94
C LYS A 107 5.76 9.96 -23.90
N ASN A 108 7.04 10.04 -23.56
CA ASN A 108 7.70 9.20 -22.54
C ASN A 108 8.08 10.04 -21.31
N HIS A 109 7.11 10.29 -20.44
CA HIS A 109 7.38 10.93 -19.15
C HIS A 109 8.17 9.99 -18.22
N PRO A 110 9.17 10.52 -17.48
CA PRO A 110 9.85 9.72 -16.48
C PRO A 110 8.88 9.34 -15.35
N PRO A 111 9.03 8.15 -14.72
CA PRO A 111 8.05 7.65 -13.75
C PRO A 111 7.76 8.60 -12.58
N HIS A 112 8.78 9.30 -12.06
CA HIS A 112 8.61 10.28 -10.99
C HIS A 112 7.71 11.46 -11.40
N LEU A 113 7.79 11.91 -12.65
CA LEU A 113 6.98 13.02 -13.14
C LEU A 113 5.51 12.59 -13.30
N VAL A 114 5.27 11.39 -13.83
CA VAL A 114 3.91 10.83 -13.91
C VAL A 114 3.29 10.70 -12.52
N ALA A 115 4.06 10.18 -11.55
CA ALA A 115 3.60 10.04 -10.17
C ALA A 115 3.35 11.38 -9.48
N PHE A 116 4.21 12.38 -9.71
CA PHE A 116 3.99 13.76 -9.27
C PHE A 116 2.69 14.34 -9.84
N LEU A 117 2.48 14.25 -11.16
CA LEU A 117 1.27 14.76 -11.82
C LEU A 117 0.01 14.02 -11.36
N ASN A 118 0.11 12.72 -11.08
CA ASN A 118 -0.96 11.92 -10.48
C ASN A 118 -1.31 12.44 -9.07
N GLN A 119 -0.32 12.68 -8.22
CA GLN A 119 -0.57 13.22 -6.89
C GLN A 119 -1.20 14.61 -6.97
N VAL A 120 -0.70 15.49 -7.85
CA VAL A 120 -1.29 16.82 -8.07
C VAL A 120 -2.75 16.72 -8.51
N GLN A 121 -3.07 15.83 -9.46
CA GLN A 121 -4.45 15.57 -9.88
C GLN A 121 -5.33 15.12 -8.70
N THR A 122 -4.80 14.22 -7.87
CA THR A 122 -5.51 13.72 -6.67
C THR A 122 -5.79 14.84 -5.67
N SER A 123 -4.86 15.78 -5.52
CA SER A 123 -5.04 16.94 -4.64
C SER A 123 -6.07 17.94 -5.19
N TYR A 124 -6.15 18.13 -6.52
CA TYR A 124 -7.23 18.92 -7.13
C TYR A 124 -8.59 18.27 -6.92
N GLU A 125 -8.69 16.95 -7.10
CA GLU A 125 -9.93 16.20 -6.82
C GLU A 125 -10.34 16.33 -5.35
N ALA A 126 -9.39 16.21 -4.41
CA ALA A 126 -9.64 16.46 -2.99
C ALA A 126 -10.12 17.89 -2.73
N ALA A 127 -9.48 18.89 -3.34
CA ALA A 127 -9.83 20.29 -3.17
C ALA A 127 -11.24 20.61 -3.69
N SER A 128 -11.62 20.06 -4.85
CA SER A 128 -12.97 20.17 -5.39
C SER A 128 -14.01 19.52 -4.47
N ILE A 129 -13.74 18.31 -3.96
CA ILE A 129 -14.64 17.64 -3.00
C ILE A 129 -14.84 18.50 -1.75
N ALA A 130 -13.75 19.00 -1.16
CA ALA A 130 -13.83 19.85 0.04
C ALA A 130 -14.59 21.15 -0.22
N LYS A 131 -14.34 21.81 -1.36
CA LYS A 131 -15.05 23.03 -1.77
C LYS A 131 -16.55 22.78 -1.88
N TYR A 132 -16.95 21.69 -2.53
CA TYR A 132 -18.37 21.37 -2.70
C TYR A 132 -19.07 21.03 -1.39
N TRP A 133 -18.42 20.28 -0.50
CA TRP A 133 -18.95 20.06 0.84
C TRP A 133 -19.10 21.36 1.62
N ALA A 134 -18.11 22.26 1.54
CA ALA A 134 -18.19 23.58 2.17
C ALA A 134 -19.35 24.44 1.64
N ILE A 135 -19.53 24.50 0.32
CA ILE A 135 -20.64 25.21 -0.33
C ILE A 135 -21.99 24.66 0.16
N LYS A 136 -22.14 23.34 0.19
CA LYS A 136 -23.38 22.68 0.62
C LYS A 136 -23.62 22.78 2.13
N ASN A 137 -22.58 23.09 2.90
CA ASN A 137 -22.65 23.43 4.31
C ASN A 137 -22.78 24.96 4.56
N VAL A 138 -22.98 25.76 3.52
CA VAL A 138 -23.14 27.24 3.60
C VAL A 138 -21.95 27.92 4.29
N SER A 139 -20.74 27.40 4.08
CA SER A 139 -19.51 28.01 4.59
C SER A 139 -19.07 29.15 3.66
N SER A 140 -18.91 30.37 4.17
CA SER A 140 -18.51 31.58 3.40
C SER A 140 -17.05 31.63 2.94
N HIS A 141 -16.33 30.51 3.01
CA HIS A 141 -14.88 30.41 2.82
C HIS A 141 -14.49 29.23 1.93
N GLU A 142 -15.31 28.94 0.92
CA GLU A 142 -15.15 27.80 0.02
C GLU A 142 -13.84 27.82 -0.77
N ASP A 143 -13.38 29.00 -1.20
CA ASP A 143 -12.11 29.14 -1.92
C ASP A 143 -10.89 28.96 -0.98
N ASP A 144 -10.99 29.42 0.26
CA ASP A 144 -9.96 29.18 1.28
C ASP A 144 -9.81 27.67 1.53
N ILE A 145 -10.94 26.96 1.63
CA ILE A 145 -10.97 25.51 1.83
C ILE A 145 -10.37 24.79 0.61
N PHE A 146 -10.67 25.26 -0.61
CA PHE A 146 -10.07 24.71 -1.83
C PHE A 146 -8.54 24.79 -1.79
N TRP A 147 -7.98 25.99 -1.60
CA TRP A 147 -6.52 26.19 -1.61
C TRP A 147 -5.84 25.52 -0.42
N THR A 148 -6.46 25.53 0.76
CA THR A 148 -5.96 24.82 1.95
C THR A 148 -5.88 23.32 1.69
N THR A 149 -6.91 22.74 1.08
CA THR A 149 -6.97 21.31 0.76
C THR A 149 -5.97 20.94 -0.33
N LEU A 150 -5.83 21.78 -1.35
CA LEU A 150 -4.88 21.55 -2.44
C LEU A 150 -3.43 21.55 -1.92
N PHE A 151 -3.04 22.58 -1.16
CA PHE A 151 -1.65 22.75 -0.70
C PHE A 151 -1.27 21.88 0.51
N ARG A 152 -2.25 21.21 1.13
CA ARG A 152 -2.00 20.17 2.13
C ARG A 152 -1.04 19.09 1.63
N ASP A 153 -1.08 18.77 0.34
CA ASP A 153 -0.23 17.73 -0.26
C ASP A 153 1.10 18.28 -0.82
N SER A 154 1.45 19.55 -0.59
CA SER A 154 2.65 20.20 -1.16
C SER A 154 3.94 19.41 -0.94
N VAL A 155 4.19 18.91 0.28
CA VAL A 155 5.35 18.05 0.58
C VAL A 155 5.23 16.68 -0.09
N ARG A 156 4.02 16.09 -0.15
CA ARG A 156 3.80 14.82 -0.87
C ARG A 156 4.12 14.96 -2.35
N TRP A 157 3.81 16.10 -2.98
CA TRP A 157 4.21 16.37 -4.36
C TRP A 157 5.74 16.37 -4.50
N LEU A 158 6.46 17.06 -3.62
CA LEU A 158 7.92 17.07 -3.64
C LEU A 158 8.53 15.69 -3.40
N LEU A 159 7.95 14.89 -2.50
CA LEU A 159 8.40 13.51 -2.27
C LEU A 159 8.18 12.63 -3.49
N TRP A 160 7.06 12.74 -4.21
CA TRP A 160 6.87 12.02 -5.46
C TRP A 160 7.83 12.45 -6.56
N PHE A 161 8.18 13.74 -6.61
CA PHE A 161 9.10 14.28 -7.60
C PHE A 161 10.57 13.93 -7.32
N TYR A 162 11.01 14.04 -6.06
CA TYR A 162 12.42 13.90 -5.67
C TYR A 162 12.77 12.56 -5.00
N ALA A 163 11.80 11.85 -4.43
CA ALA A 163 11.97 10.62 -3.66
C ALA A 163 11.03 9.49 -4.15
N TYR A 164 10.83 9.41 -5.47
CA TYR A 164 9.93 8.46 -6.13
C TYR A 164 10.07 6.99 -5.67
N PRO A 165 11.27 6.40 -5.53
CA PRO A 165 11.41 5.00 -5.10
C PRO A 165 10.80 4.74 -3.72
N LEU A 166 11.03 5.65 -2.76
CA LEU A 166 10.54 5.52 -1.39
C LEU A 166 9.01 5.69 -1.33
N MET A 167 8.46 6.67 -2.07
CA MET A 167 7.00 6.85 -2.15
C MET A 167 6.30 5.65 -2.81
N THR A 168 6.96 5.01 -3.78
CA THR A 168 6.47 3.78 -4.39
C THR A 168 6.46 2.64 -3.38
N GLU A 169 7.51 2.48 -2.57
CA GLU A 169 7.57 1.49 -1.50
C GLU A 169 6.45 1.68 -0.46
N ILE A 170 6.23 2.92 0.01
CA ILE A 170 5.13 3.26 0.94
C ILE A 170 3.79 2.86 0.33
N SER A 171 3.55 3.22 -0.93
CA SER A 171 2.30 2.91 -1.62
C SER A 171 2.10 1.39 -1.75
N GLN A 172 3.15 0.64 -2.07
CA GLN A 172 3.10 -0.82 -2.13
C GLN A 172 2.79 -1.46 -0.77
N LYS A 173 3.42 -0.98 0.30
CA LYS A 173 3.15 -1.44 1.68
C LYS A 173 1.70 -1.19 2.09
N ILE A 174 1.16 -0.01 1.77
CA ILE A 174 -0.26 0.33 2.03
C ILE A 174 -1.19 -0.60 1.24
N ILE A 175 -0.90 -0.84 -0.05
CA ILE A 175 -1.67 -1.76 -0.90
C ILE A 175 -1.62 -3.20 -0.34
N GLN A 176 -0.51 -3.60 0.27
CA GLN A 176 -0.36 -4.91 0.92
C GLN A 176 -1.15 -5.05 2.24
N GLY A 177 -1.76 -3.97 2.73
CA GLY A 177 -2.61 -3.94 3.92
C GLY A 177 -1.94 -3.33 5.15
N GLU A 178 -0.74 -2.77 5.02
CA GLU A 178 -0.09 -2.04 6.12
C GLU A 178 -0.80 -0.71 6.40
N LYS A 179 -0.81 -0.29 7.68
CA LYS A 179 -1.35 1.02 8.05
C LYS A 179 -0.45 2.12 7.47
N SER A 180 -1.04 3.17 6.90
CA SER A 180 -0.28 4.28 6.27
C SER A 180 0.79 4.87 7.19
N SER A 181 0.46 5.10 8.47
CA SER A 181 1.40 5.62 9.47
C SER A 181 2.61 4.70 9.68
N GLN A 182 2.39 3.38 9.73
CA GLN A 182 3.47 2.40 9.88
C GLN A 182 4.34 2.31 8.62
N ALA A 183 3.70 2.30 7.44
CA ALA A 183 4.41 2.28 6.17
C ALA A 183 5.32 3.50 6.02
N GLU A 184 4.83 4.71 6.33
CA GLU A 184 5.61 5.96 6.31
C GLU A 184 6.80 5.89 7.29
N LEU A 185 6.57 5.47 8.54
CA LEU A 185 7.63 5.37 9.55
C LEU A 185 8.71 4.35 9.14
N SER A 186 8.32 3.22 8.57
CA SER A 186 9.24 2.15 8.16
C SER A 186 10.15 2.55 6.98
N VAL A 187 9.70 3.46 6.11
CA VAL A 187 10.41 3.84 4.88
C VAL A 187 11.17 5.16 5.05
N LEU A 188 10.53 6.16 5.67
CA LEU A 188 11.07 7.52 5.79
C LEU A 188 11.69 7.81 7.15
N GLY A 189 11.36 7.02 8.18
CA GLY A 189 11.75 7.28 9.57
C GLY A 189 10.98 8.43 10.23
N CYS A 190 9.96 8.98 9.57
CA CYS A 190 9.06 10.00 10.11
C CYS A 190 7.69 9.95 9.41
N HIS A 191 6.70 10.67 9.94
CA HIS A 191 5.41 10.83 9.27
C HIS A 191 5.46 11.95 8.24
N ILE A 192 4.81 11.76 7.10
CA ILE A 192 4.79 12.80 6.05
C ILE A 192 4.00 14.03 6.53
N ASP A 193 2.96 13.83 7.32
CA ASP A 193 2.14 14.91 7.86
C ASP A 193 2.95 15.79 8.83
N GLU A 194 3.80 15.18 9.67
CA GLU A 194 4.75 15.89 10.54
C GLU A 194 5.79 16.68 9.73
N LEU A 195 6.39 16.03 8.73
CA LEU A 195 7.31 16.69 7.79
C LEU A 195 6.64 17.87 7.08
N THR A 196 5.35 17.74 6.73
CA THR A 196 4.58 18.80 6.06
C THR A 196 4.41 20.03 6.95
N VAL A 197 4.05 19.84 8.22
CA VAL A 197 3.92 20.95 9.18
C VAL A 197 5.23 21.73 9.30
N HIS A 198 6.35 21.03 9.50
CA HIS A 198 7.66 21.67 9.64
C HIS A 198 8.11 22.40 8.36
N MET A 199 7.81 21.86 7.19
CA MET A 199 8.11 22.53 5.92
C MET A 199 7.21 23.75 5.67
N CYS A 200 5.91 23.67 5.99
CA CYS A 200 4.98 24.79 5.89
C CYS A 200 5.40 25.96 6.81
N LEU A 201 5.86 25.66 8.03
CA LEU A 201 6.45 26.66 8.92
C LEU A 201 7.68 27.32 8.29
N TYR A 202 8.60 26.53 7.72
CA TYR A 202 9.78 27.07 7.04
C TYR A 202 9.44 27.95 5.82
N TRP A 203 8.39 27.60 5.07
CA TRP A 203 7.94 28.37 3.92
C TRP A 203 7.08 29.59 4.25
N ASN A 204 6.72 29.81 5.52
CA ASN A 204 5.75 30.84 5.94
C ASN A 204 4.38 30.68 5.25
N THR A 205 3.93 29.42 5.17
CA THR A 205 2.61 29.09 4.62
C THR A 205 1.48 29.57 5.55
N SER A 206 0.28 29.75 5.01
CA SER A 206 -0.89 30.17 5.78
C SER A 206 -1.20 29.19 6.94
N ASN A 207 -1.67 29.73 8.05
CA ASN A 207 -2.01 28.96 9.25
C ASN A 207 -3.09 27.93 8.96
N GLY A 208 -4.04 28.23 8.06
CA GLY A 208 -5.09 27.28 7.68
C GLY A 208 -4.55 25.93 7.19
N ILE A 209 -3.42 25.93 6.46
CA ILE A 209 -2.77 24.69 6.00
C ILE A 209 -2.14 23.96 7.17
N ILE A 210 -1.44 24.67 8.07
CA ILE A 210 -0.79 24.09 9.26
C ILE A 210 -1.84 23.54 10.24
N ASP A 211 -2.87 24.33 10.54
CA ASP A 211 -3.99 23.98 11.41
C ASP A 211 -4.75 22.76 10.89
N SER A 212 -4.74 22.54 9.57
CA SER A 212 -5.31 21.34 8.97
C SER A 212 -4.57 20.04 9.39
N PHE A 213 -3.41 20.10 10.03
CA PHE A 213 -2.73 18.93 10.58
C PHE A 213 -2.87 18.79 12.10
N LEU A 214 -3.35 19.82 12.79
CA LEU A 214 -3.38 19.87 14.26
C LEU A 214 -4.70 19.34 14.83
N THR A 215 -4.60 18.46 15.83
CA THR A 215 -5.76 17.89 16.55
C THR A 215 -6.56 18.91 17.37
N LYS A 216 -6.01 20.11 17.52
CA LYS A 216 -6.73 21.26 18.09
C LYS A 216 -7.89 21.70 17.17
N HIS A 217 -7.73 21.55 15.86
CA HIS A 217 -8.66 22.05 14.85
C HIS A 217 -9.37 20.94 14.08
N ILE A 218 -8.82 19.72 14.07
CA ILE A 218 -9.42 18.54 13.43
C ILE A 218 -9.60 17.41 14.44
N PRO A 219 -10.72 16.67 14.38
CA PRO A 219 -10.97 15.58 15.30
C PRO A 219 -9.91 14.49 15.17
N ASN A 220 -9.48 13.92 16.30
CA ASN A 220 -8.57 12.77 16.35
C ASN A 220 -9.27 11.47 15.89
N ASN A 221 -8.56 10.33 15.92
CA ASN A 221 -9.14 9.05 15.48
C ASN A 221 -10.40 8.62 16.25
N LYS A 222 -10.44 8.83 17.58
CA LYS A 222 -11.58 8.45 18.43
C LYS A 222 -12.76 9.39 18.19
N GLU A 223 -12.50 10.70 18.19
CA GLU A 223 -13.50 11.73 17.91
C GLU A 223 -14.14 11.55 16.51
N ARG A 224 -13.35 11.16 15.51
CA ARG A 224 -13.89 10.81 14.18
C ARG A 224 -14.72 9.53 14.19
N GLN A 225 -14.36 8.54 15.01
CA GLN A 225 -15.18 7.34 15.16
C GLN A 225 -16.54 7.71 15.74
N GLU A 226 -16.57 8.48 16.83
CA GLU A 226 -17.81 8.98 17.45
C GLU A 226 -18.67 9.74 16.44
N LEU A 227 -18.10 10.67 15.68
CA LEU A 227 -18.83 11.37 14.61
C LEU A 227 -19.36 10.42 13.53
N ALA A 228 -18.58 9.41 13.12
CA ALA A 228 -19.01 8.42 12.13
C ALA A 228 -20.12 7.49 12.67
N HIS A 229 -20.16 7.22 13.98
CA HIS A 229 -21.20 6.41 14.60
C HIS A 229 -22.57 7.10 14.56
N LEU A 230 -22.63 8.43 14.54
CA LEU A 230 -23.88 9.17 14.45
C LEU A 230 -24.57 9.04 13.08
N ALA A 231 -23.90 8.57 12.02
CA ALA A 231 -24.43 8.44 10.66
C ALA A 231 -24.35 6.99 10.11
N HIS A 232 -24.67 5.98 10.94
CA HIS A 232 -24.56 4.57 10.51
C HIS A 232 -25.54 4.18 9.40
N HIS A 233 -26.77 4.69 9.44
CA HIS A 233 -27.83 4.37 8.50
C HIS A 233 -27.78 5.28 7.27
N LEU A 234 -27.97 4.70 6.08
CA LEU A 234 -27.79 5.39 4.79
C LEU A 234 -28.88 6.45 4.53
N ASP A 235 -30.11 6.14 4.92
CA ASP A 235 -31.30 6.93 4.58
C ASP A 235 -31.79 7.85 5.71
N GLU A 236 -31.20 7.69 6.90
CA GLU A 236 -31.55 8.49 8.07
C GLU A 236 -30.64 9.72 8.18
N LEU A 237 -31.15 10.76 8.84
CA LEU A 237 -30.32 11.90 9.22
C LEU A 237 -29.40 11.50 10.38
N PRO A 238 -28.17 12.02 10.42
CA PRO A 238 -27.26 11.76 11.52
C PRO A 238 -27.82 12.20 12.87
N GLY A 239 -27.44 11.47 13.92
CA GLY A 239 -27.74 11.82 15.31
C GLY A 239 -27.10 13.15 15.74
N PHE A 240 -27.60 13.71 16.84
CA PHE A 240 -27.08 14.96 17.39
C PHE A 240 -25.73 14.76 18.07
N ILE A 241 -24.88 15.80 17.98
CA ILE A 241 -23.61 15.84 18.69
C ILE A 241 -23.88 16.39 20.10
N GLU A 242 -23.63 15.58 21.12
CA GLU A 242 -23.84 15.97 22.52
C GLU A 242 -22.60 16.68 23.11
N GLU A 243 -21.40 16.25 22.71
CA GLU A 243 -20.17 16.81 23.26
C GLU A 243 -19.85 18.20 22.68
N LYS A 244 -19.59 19.16 23.58
CA LYS A 244 -19.24 20.53 23.22
C LYS A 244 -17.99 20.60 22.32
N ARG A 245 -16.97 19.79 22.62
CA ARG A 245 -15.72 19.74 21.84
C ARG A 245 -15.96 19.25 20.41
N LEU A 246 -16.70 18.15 20.25
CA LEU A 246 -17.07 17.62 18.93
C LEU A 246 -17.92 18.62 18.14
N THR A 247 -18.79 19.38 18.81
CA THR A 247 -19.59 20.43 18.17
C THR A 247 -18.70 21.54 17.61
N ILE A 248 -17.71 22.01 18.38
CA ILE A 248 -16.75 23.01 17.92
C ILE A 248 -15.94 22.49 16.73
N LEU A 249 -15.49 21.23 16.79
CA LEU A 249 -14.70 20.61 15.72
C LEU A 249 -15.54 20.36 14.47
N ALA A 250 -16.81 19.98 14.61
CA ALA A 250 -17.73 19.79 13.48
C ALA A 250 -18.03 21.11 12.78
N ASN A 251 -18.14 22.21 13.52
CA ASN A 251 -18.34 23.54 12.94
C ASN A 251 -17.07 24.11 12.28
N ASN A 252 -15.91 23.48 12.47
CA ASN A 252 -14.66 23.93 11.86
C ASN A 252 -14.55 23.42 10.40
N PRO A 253 -14.45 24.31 9.39
CA PRO A 253 -14.39 23.91 7.99
C PRO A 253 -13.18 23.04 7.60
N LEU A 254 -12.12 23.02 8.41
CA LEU A 254 -10.93 22.19 8.17
C LEU A 254 -11.21 20.69 8.21
N ILE A 255 -12.35 20.27 8.79
CA ILE A 255 -12.79 18.87 8.73
C ILE A 255 -13.06 18.42 7.28
N PHE A 256 -13.59 19.30 6.43
CA PHE A 256 -13.79 19.00 5.01
C PHE A 256 -12.47 18.82 4.28
N THR A 257 -11.48 19.67 4.58
CA THR A 257 -10.13 19.54 4.05
C THR A 257 -9.53 18.18 4.38
N TYR A 258 -9.55 17.79 5.65
CA TYR A 258 -9.01 16.50 6.07
C TYR A 258 -9.73 15.33 5.41
N CYS A 259 -11.06 15.28 5.52
CA CYS A 259 -11.86 14.16 5.02
C CYS A 259 -11.75 14.03 3.49
N ALA A 260 -11.74 15.14 2.75
CA ALA A 260 -11.66 15.12 1.30
C ALA A 260 -10.30 14.62 0.81
N THR A 261 -9.21 15.04 1.47
CA THR A 261 -7.87 14.50 1.19
C THR A 261 -7.83 12.99 1.45
N GLN A 262 -8.42 12.50 2.53
CA GLN A 262 -8.45 11.05 2.79
C GLN A 262 -9.31 10.29 1.79
N VAL A 263 -10.47 10.82 1.40
CA VAL A 263 -11.36 10.24 0.38
C VAL A 263 -10.64 10.14 -0.96
N ALA A 264 -10.09 11.23 -1.48
CA ALA A 264 -9.41 11.24 -2.77
C ALA A 264 -8.20 10.30 -2.79
N ARG A 265 -7.42 10.24 -1.70
CA ARG A 265 -6.25 9.36 -1.61
C ARG A 265 -6.62 7.89 -1.53
N GLU A 266 -7.61 7.54 -0.73
CA GLU A 266 -8.09 6.16 -0.64
C GLU A 266 -8.75 5.71 -1.95
N ALA A 267 -9.56 6.56 -2.58
CA ALA A 267 -10.13 6.30 -3.90
C ALA A 267 -9.03 6.12 -4.97
N ASN A 268 -7.98 6.93 -4.95
CA ASN A 268 -6.86 6.79 -5.88
C ASN A 268 -6.07 5.48 -5.70
N LEU A 269 -5.93 5.00 -4.46
CA LEU A 269 -5.14 3.80 -4.14
C LEU A 269 -5.94 2.50 -4.27
N MET A 270 -7.20 2.51 -3.84
CA MET A 270 -8.02 1.31 -3.66
C MET A 270 -9.33 1.33 -4.47
N GLY A 271 -9.64 2.45 -5.14
CA GLY A 271 -10.89 2.67 -5.86
C GLY A 271 -12.04 3.12 -4.98
N TRP A 272 -13.13 3.56 -5.62
CA TRP A 272 -14.37 3.98 -4.95
C TRP A 272 -15.06 2.86 -4.15
N ASN A 273 -14.71 1.60 -4.41
CA ASN A 273 -15.21 0.43 -3.68
C ASN A 273 -14.45 0.14 -2.37
N SER A 274 -13.53 1.02 -1.95
CA SER A 274 -12.78 0.80 -0.71
C SER A 274 -13.69 0.81 0.53
N LYS A 275 -13.47 -0.18 1.40
CA LYS A 275 -14.17 -0.33 2.69
C LYS A 275 -13.93 0.83 3.66
N LYS A 276 -12.90 1.66 3.43
CA LYS A 276 -12.59 2.81 4.30
C LYS A 276 -13.32 4.09 3.90
N LEU A 277 -13.79 4.21 2.67
CA LEU A 277 -14.47 5.43 2.20
C LEU A 277 -15.76 5.75 2.98
N PRO A 278 -16.63 4.76 3.29
CA PRO A 278 -17.83 5.02 4.09
C PRO A 278 -17.54 5.69 5.43
N PHE A 279 -16.40 5.40 6.06
CA PHE A 279 -16.02 6.03 7.33
C PHE A 279 -15.91 7.55 7.20
N TYR A 280 -15.19 8.06 6.18
CA TYR A 280 -15.01 9.49 5.99
C TYR A 280 -16.31 10.18 5.55
N TYR A 281 -17.12 9.51 4.73
CA TYR A 281 -18.42 10.04 4.33
C TYR A 281 -19.38 10.18 5.51
N ARG A 282 -19.36 9.23 6.45
CA ARG A 282 -20.17 9.31 7.68
C ARG A 282 -19.77 10.49 8.57
N VAL A 283 -18.47 10.72 8.74
CA VAL A 283 -17.99 11.91 9.48
C VAL A 283 -18.52 13.19 8.84
N VAL A 284 -18.42 13.32 7.51
CA VAL A 284 -18.88 14.50 6.79
C VAL A 284 -20.41 14.62 6.81
N ALA A 285 -21.14 13.51 6.72
CA ALA A 285 -22.59 13.48 6.85
C ALA A 285 -23.05 14.06 8.19
N THR A 286 -22.44 13.61 9.29
CA THR A 286 -22.71 14.13 10.65
C THR A 286 -22.43 15.63 10.74
N VAL A 287 -21.31 16.10 10.19
CA VAL A 287 -20.95 17.52 10.18
C VAL A 287 -21.96 18.37 9.41
N MET A 288 -22.34 17.91 8.21
CA MET A 288 -23.26 18.64 7.34
C MET A 288 -24.73 18.46 7.74
N ARG A 289 -25.02 17.54 8.67
CA ARG A 289 -26.37 17.06 9.01
C ARG A 289 -27.19 16.67 7.77
N ARG A 290 -26.56 15.88 6.88
CA ARG A 290 -27.17 15.37 5.65
C ARG A 290 -27.14 13.86 5.60
N ARG A 291 -28.01 13.27 4.78
CA ARG A 291 -28.02 11.84 4.51
C ARG A 291 -26.71 11.42 3.86
N LEU A 292 -26.26 10.20 4.15
CA LEU A 292 -24.98 9.69 3.66
C LEU A 292 -24.92 9.64 2.12
N GLY A 293 -26.03 9.28 1.47
CA GLY A 293 -26.15 9.28 0.01
C GLY A 293 -25.91 10.64 -0.64
N GLU A 294 -26.40 11.73 -0.03
CA GLU A 294 -26.17 13.10 -0.53
C GLU A 294 -24.69 13.48 -0.48
N VAL A 295 -24.01 13.15 0.61
CA VAL A 295 -22.58 13.45 0.77
C VAL A 295 -21.73 12.74 -0.27
N ILE A 296 -22.05 11.47 -0.54
CA ILE A 296 -21.39 10.66 -1.57
C ILE A 296 -21.65 11.26 -2.95
N GLN A 297 -22.90 11.61 -3.26
CA GLN A 297 -23.27 12.24 -4.52
C GLN A 297 -22.51 13.55 -4.74
N ILE A 298 -22.40 14.40 -3.72
CA ILE A 298 -21.66 15.66 -3.78
C ILE A 298 -20.17 15.39 -4.07
N ALA A 299 -19.56 14.40 -3.42
CA ALA A 299 -18.15 14.06 -3.65
C ALA A 299 -17.89 13.53 -5.07
N HIS A 300 -18.80 12.70 -5.59
CA HIS A 300 -18.73 12.18 -6.96
C HIS A 300 -18.90 13.30 -8.00
N LEU A 301 -19.89 14.19 -7.80
CA LEU A 301 -20.09 15.35 -8.67
C LEU A 301 -18.85 16.26 -8.68
N ALA A 302 -18.29 16.56 -7.51
CA ALA A 302 -17.08 17.36 -7.40
C ALA A 302 -15.88 16.70 -8.10
N SER A 303 -15.80 15.36 -8.08
CA SER A 303 -14.77 14.62 -8.81
C SER A 303 -14.94 14.75 -10.33
N THR A 304 -16.18 14.74 -10.84
CA THR A 304 -16.45 14.96 -12.27
C THR A 304 -16.06 16.37 -12.72
N GLU A 305 -16.33 17.39 -11.91
CA GLU A 305 -15.92 18.75 -12.18
C GLU A 305 -14.39 18.92 -12.10
N ALA A 306 -13.74 18.29 -11.13
CA ALA A 306 -12.27 18.31 -11.06
C ALA A 306 -11.62 17.69 -12.31
N ALA A 307 -12.24 16.65 -12.87
CA ALA A 307 -11.76 15.99 -14.09
C ALA A 307 -11.90 16.89 -15.33
N THR A 308 -12.90 17.78 -15.39
CA THR A 308 -13.07 18.72 -16.50
C THR A 308 -12.17 19.94 -16.35
N LEU A 309 -12.05 20.49 -15.14
CA LEU A 309 -11.33 21.74 -14.88
C LEU A 309 -9.80 21.56 -14.74
N TYR A 310 -9.34 20.46 -14.13
CA TYR A 310 -7.97 20.35 -13.63
C TYR A 310 -7.19 19.16 -14.18
N ASN A 311 -7.49 18.68 -15.40
CA ASN A 311 -6.80 17.51 -15.96
C ASN A 311 -5.31 17.78 -16.25
N MET A 312 -4.43 17.18 -15.43
CA MET A 312 -2.97 17.34 -15.52
C MET A 312 -2.28 16.27 -16.38
N GLY A 313 -3.02 15.31 -16.95
CA GLY A 313 -2.47 14.27 -17.85
C GLY A 313 -1.58 13.21 -17.16
N GLY A 314 -1.47 13.22 -15.83
CA GLY A 314 -0.65 12.26 -15.08
C GLY A 314 -1.35 10.93 -14.77
N LYS A 315 -2.68 10.94 -14.65
CA LYS A 315 -3.52 9.76 -14.47
C LYS A 315 -4.87 9.96 -15.14
N ILE A 316 -5.61 8.88 -15.28
CA ILE A 316 -7.04 8.94 -15.56
C ILE A 316 -7.72 9.53 -14.29
N PRO A 317 -8.51 10.62 -14.41
CA PRO A 317 -9.19 11.22 -13.27
C PRO A 317 -10.10 10.23 -12.52
N LEU A 318 -10.29 10.44 -11.22
CA LEU A 318 -11.14 9.58 -10.37
C LEU A 318 -12.59 9.49 -10.87
N ALA A 319 -13.07 10.53 -11.56
CA ALA A 319 -14.40 10.56 -12.17
C ALA A 319 -14.65 9.40 -13.13
N PHE A 320 -13.64 8.98 -13.91
CA PHE A 320 -13.79 7.87 -14.85
C PHE A 320 -13.98 6.54 -14.13
N GLN A 321 -13.42 6.39 -12.92
CA GLN A 321 -13.62 5.21 -12.08
C GLN A 321 -15.06 5.08 -11.56
N LEU A 322 -15.89 6.13 -11.67
CA LEU A 322 -17.31 6.07 -11.31
C LEU A 322 -18.13 5.32 -12.37
N LEU A 323 -17.70 5.34 -13.64
CA LEU A 323 -18.35 4.61 -14.72
C LEU A 323 -18.03 3.11 -14.65
N ASP A 324 -16.76 2.80 -14.40
CA ASP A 324 -16.29 1.44 -14.18
C ASP A 324 -15.18 1.44 -13.10
N PRO A 325 -15.45 0.84 -11.92
CA PRO A 325 -14.51 0.83 -10.81
C PRO A 325 -13.32 -0.10 -11.04
N GLU A 326 -13.37 -1.04 -11.98
CA GLU A 326 -12.31 -2.02 -12.21
C GLU A 326 -11.47 -1.72 -13.45
N LEU A 327 -12.06 -1.10 -14.49
CA LEU A 327 -11.41 -0.87 -15.78
C LEU A 327 -10.12 -0.02 -15.68
N PHE A 328 -10.11 0.95 -14.77
CA PHE A 328 -9.01 1.91 -14.63
C PHE A 328 -8.06 1.62 -13.47
N ILE A 329 -8.39 0.61 -12.65
CA ILE A 329 -7.48 0.10 -11.62
C ILE A 329 -6.60 -0.94 -12.28
N LYS A 330 -5.28 -0.70 -12.36
CA LYS A 330 -4.35 -1.74 -12.80
C LYS A 330 -4.58 -2.97 -11.92
N LYS A 331 -5.10 -4.05 -12.52
CA LYS A 331 -5.42 -5.32 -11.85
C LYS A 331 -4.32 -5.63 -10.85
N LYS A 332 -4.73 -5.91 -9.60
CA LYS A 332 -3.89 -6.41 -8.52
C LYS A 332 -2.81 -7.30 -9.14
N VAL A 333 -1.55 -6.90 -9.05
CA VAL A 333 -0.46 -7.87 -9.12
C VAL A 333 -0.78 -8.78 -7.94
N THR A 334 -1.42 -9.90 -8.25
CA THR A 334 -1.58 -11.02 -7.33
C THR A 334 -0.24 -11.14 -6.64
N LYS A 335 -0.25 -11.03 -5.29
CA LYS A 335 0.93 -11.28 -4.46
C LYS A 335 1.69 -12.40 -5.16
N LYS A 336 2.92 -12.14 -5.67
CA LYS A 336 3.74 -13.25 -6.18
C LYS A 336 3.64 -14.30 -5.10
N PRO A 337 3.00 -15.46 -5.35
CA PRO A 337 2.74 -16.40 -4.29
C PRO A 337 4.08 -16.66 -3.64
N LEU A 338 4.18 -16.45 -2.31
CA LEU A 338 5.40 -16.78 -1.60
C LEU A 338 5.76 -18.20 -2.03
N SER A 339 7.05 -18.44 -2.32
CA SER A 339 7.47 -19.78 -2.71
C SER A 339 6.92 -20.79 -1.70
N PRO A 340 6.45 -21.98 -2.11
CA PRO A 340 5.82 -22.93 -1.19
C PRO A 340 6.67 -23.20 0.08
N LEU A 341 8.00 -23.20 -0.07
CA LEU A 341 8.98 -23.29 1.02
C LEU A 341 8.96 -22.08 1.98
N ALA A 342 8.84 -20.86 1.47
CA ALA A 342 8.75 -19.66 2.30
C ALA A 342 7.42 -19.59 3.07
N THR A 343 6.34 -20.08 2.45
CA THR A 343 5.03 -20.21 3.11
C THR A 343 5.12 -21.21 4.26
N LEU A 344 5.70 -22.39 4.03
CA LEU A 344 5.89 -23.42 5.06
C LEU A 344 6.75 -22.91 6.22
N LYS A 345 7.89 -22.26 5.93
CA LYS A 345 8.77 -21.70 6.96
C LYS A 345 8.03 -20.68 7.83
N LYS A 346 7.23 -19.80 7.24
CA LYS A 346 6.46 -18.80 7.98
C LYS A 346 5.37 -19.42 8.85
N THR A 347 4.65 -20.42 8.36
CA THR A 347 3.58 -21.07 9.13
C THR A 347 4.12 -21.91 10.29
N VAL A 348 5.28 -22.55 10.11
CA VAL A 348 5.91 -23.34 11.17
C VAL A 348 6.56 -22.43 12.23
N SER A 349 7.21 -21.33 11.82
CA SER A 349 7.87 -20.40 12.76
C SER A 349 6.89 -19.58 13.62
N ASN A 350 5.65 -19.40 13.15
CA ASN A 350 4.66 -18.60 13.87
C ASN A 350 3.86 -19.42 14.90
N ASN A 351 3.90 -20.75 14.84
CA ASN A 351 3.06 -21.62 15.66
C ASN A 351 3.87 -22.82 16.19
N ASP A 352 4.60 -22.63 17.29
CA ASP A 352 5.41 -23.68 17.92
C ASP A 352 4.59 -24.89 18.43
N LEU A 353 3.27 -24.72 18.60
CA LEU A 353 2.31 -25.74 19.10
C LEU A 353 1.47 -26.41 17.99
N LEU A 354 2.00 -26.53 16.77
CA LEU A 354 1.30 -27.23 15.68
C LEU A 354 1.23 -28.75 15.90
N ASP A 355 0.02 -29.30 15.85
CA ASP A 355 -0.25 -30.75 15.87
C ASP A 355 0.45 -31.48 14.70
N ILE A 356 0.84 -32.72 14.94
CA ILE A 356 1.67 -33.56 14.06
C ILE A 356 0.95 -33.85 12.75
N LYS A 357 -0.38 -34.05 12.79
CA LYS A 357 -1.19 -34.19 11.58
C LYS A 357 -1.19 -32.93 10.73
N LEU A 358 -1.23 -31.76 11.36
CA LEU A 358 -1.19 -30.47 10.65
C LEU A 358 0.17 -30.25 9.99
N LYS A 359 1.27 -30.51 10.71
CA LYS A 359 2.64 -30.47 10.17
C LYS A 359 2.80 -31.38 8.96
N ALA A 360 2.32 -32.63 9.05
CA ALA A 360 2.34 -33.59 7.94
C ALA A 360 1.48 -33.16 6.74
N SER A 361 0.29 -32.59 6.99
CA SER A 361 -0.58 -32.08 5.91
C SER A 361 0.04 -30.90 5.15
N LEU A 362 0.70 -29.98 5.87
CA LEU A 362 1.41 -28.84 5.30
C LEU A 362 2.63 -29.30 4.50
N ALA A 363 3.33 -30.33 5.00
CA ALA A 363 4.42 -30.98 4.28
C ALA A 363 3.94 -31.53 2.93
N LEU A 364 2.86 -32.32 2.95
CA LEU A 364 2.31 -32.95 1.76
C LEU A 364 1.91 -31.91 0.70
N LYS A 365 1.20 -30.87 1.13
CA LYS A 365 0.79 -29.77 0.23
C LYS A 365 1.99 -29.05 -0.36
N THR A 366 3.05 -28.87 0.42
CA THR A 366 4.30 -28.25 -0.06
C THR A 366 5.02 -29.17 -1.05
N ILE A 367 5.06 -30.48 -0.79
CA ILE A 367 5.67 -31.49 -1.67
C ILE A 367 4.95 -31.52 -3.03
N GLN A 368 3.62 -31.59 -3.04
CA GLN A 368 2.81 -31.57 -4.27
C GLN A 368 3.05 -30.31 -5.12
N GLN A 369 3.38 -29.18 -4.49
CA GLN A 369 3.65 -27.92 -5.18
C GLN A 369 5.10 -27.73 -5.61
N THR A 370 6.04 -28.46 -5.01
CA THR A 370 7.49 -28.27 -5.24
C THR A 370 8.14 -29.38 -6.05
N ILE A 371 7.53 -30.57 -6.08
CA ILE A 371 8.03 -31.76 -6.78
C ILE A 371 6.94 -32.20 -7.79
N PRO A 372 6.94 -31.64 -9.01
CA PRO A 372 5.90 -31.93 -10.01
C PRO A 372 5.97 -33.37 -10.56
N ASN A 373 7.14 -34.00 -10.50
CA ASN A 373 7.36 -35.36 -11.02
C ASN A 373 6.92 -36.45 -10.02
N MET A 374 6.42 -36.10 -8.84
CA MET A 374 5.93 -37.10 -7.87
C MET A 374 4.58 -37.66 -8.34
N GLN A 375 4.54 -38.95 -8.63
CA GLN A 375 3.30 -39.64 -8.99
C GLN A 375 2.55 -40.10 -7.75
N HIS A 376 3.28 -40.64 -6.78
CA HIS A 376 2.69 -41.17 -5.57
C HIS A 376 3.47 -40.78 -4.30
N CYS A 377 2.74 -40.54 -3.21
CA CYS A 377 3.35 -40.21 -1.91
C CYS A 377 2.56 -40.81 -0.76
N ILE A 378 3.26 -41.34 0.25
CA ILE A 378 2.70 -41.78 1.52
C ILE A 378 3.48 -41.12 2.66
N ILE A 379 2.77 -40.62 3.68
CA ILE A 379 3.37 -40.11 4.90
C ILE A 379 2.97 -41.03 6.05
N PHE A 380 3.95 -41.64 6.70
CA PHE A 380 3.75 -42.53 7.85
C PHE A 380 4.04 -41.80 9.17
N LYS A 381 3.22 -42.12 10.17
CA LYS A 381 3.54 -41.91 11.58
C LYS A 381 4.27 -43.13 12.10
N HIS A 382 5.35 -42.92 12.84
CA HIS A 382 5.95 -43.95 13.67
C HIS A 382 5.91 -43.52 15.14
N SER A 383 5.27 -44.34 15.98
CA SER A 383 5.19 -44.16 17.43
C SER A 383 5.25 -45.53 18.09
N ILE A 384 6.18 -45.72 19.04
CA ILE A 384 6.31 -46.91 19.90
C ILE A 384 6.15 -48.22 19.10
N ASN A 385 7.09 -48.49 18.17
CA ASN A 385 7.14 -49.68 17.31
C ASN A 385 5.93 -49.90 16.38
N LYS A 386 5.06 -48.90 16.18
CA LYS A 386 3.92 -48.96 15.26
C LYS A 386 4.09 -47.94 14.14
N THR A 387 4.01 -48.39 12.90
CA THR A 387 4.07 -47.60 11.66
C THR A 387 2.68 -47.56 11.01
N GLN A 388 2.10 -46.36 10.88
CA GLN A 388 0.77 -46.18 10.29
C GLN A 388 0.78 -45.08 9.24
N PRO A 389 0.18 -45.29 8.05
CA PRO A 389 0.00 -44.22 7.08
C PRO A 389 -1.00 -43.17 7.61
N ILE A 390 -0.63 -41.88 7.56
CA ILE A 390 -1.50 -40.75 7.96
C ILE A 390 -2.08 -40.07 6.73
N PHE A 391 -1.27 -39.85 5.70
CA PHE A 391 -1.68 -39.18 4.47
C PHE A 391 -1.14 -39.91 3.24
N GLN A 392 -1.87 -39.84 2.14
CA GLN A 392 -1.46 -40.39 0.86
C GLN A 392 -1.85 -39.45 -0.29
N SER A 393 -1.13 -39.58 -1.41
CA SER A 393 -1.40 -38.91 -2.69
C SER A 393 -1.12 -39.90 -3.81
N GLY A 394 -2.02 -40.02 -4.78
CA GLY A 394 -1.86 -40.89 -5.97
C GLY A 394 -2.25 -42.36 -5.79
N TYR A 395 -2.10 -42.95 -4.59
CA TYR A 395 -2.41 -44.37 -4.37
C TYR A 395 -3.89 -44.64 -4.03
N ASN A 396 -4.37 -45.85 -4.35
CA ASN A 396 -5.67 -46.35 -3.89
C ASN A 396 -5.61 -46.70 -2.38
N ILE A 397 -6.60 -46.26 -1.63
CA ILE A 397 -6.74 -46.47 -0.18
C ILE A 397 -6.84 -47.96 0.16
N GLU A 398 -7.51 -48.76 -0.67
CA GLU A 398 -7.72 -50.20 -0.41
C GLU A 398 -6.41 -50.99 -0.49
N THR A 399 -5.56 -50.66 -1.46
CA THR A 399 -4.21 -51.26 -1.65
C THR A 399 -3.25 -50.87 -0.52
N ILE A 400 -3.33 -49.65 0.01
CA ILE A 400 -2.51 -49.25 1.16
C ILE A 400 -2.96 -49.96 2.44
N LYS A 401 -4.27 -50.19 2.61
CA LYS A 401 -4.83 -50.88 3.78
C LYS A 401 -4.55 -52.39 3.79
N SER A 402 -4.39 -53.01 2.63
CA SER A 402 -4.09 -54.44 2.53
C SER A 402 -2.67 -54.78 2.97
N ILE A 403 -1.75 -53.82 2.95
CA ILE A 403 -0.34 -54.00 3.34
C ILE A 403 -0.16 -53.93 4.85
N ARG A 404 0.56 -54.91 5.40
CA ARG A 404 0.90 -54.97 6.82
C ARG A 404 2.12 -54.11 7.15
N TRP A 405 1.94 -52.79 7.21
CA TRP A 405 3.01 -51.82 7.49
C TRP A 405 3.74 -52.00 8.84
N ASN A 406 3.13 -52.69 9.80
CA ASN A 406 3.73 -52.99 11.12
C ASN A 406 4.63 -54.24 11.12
N ALA A 407 4.85 -54.89 9.97
CA ALA A 407 5.77 -56.02 9.89
C ALA A 407 7.22 -55.58 10.16
N PRO A 408 8.05 -56.42 10.82
CA PRO A 408 9.43 -56.09 11.11
C PRO A 408 10.22 -55.97 9.79
N SER A 409 10.68 -54.75 9.49
CA SER A 409 11.52 -54.45 8.32
C SER A 409 12.75 -53.67 8.75
N ASN A 410 13.92 -54.08 8.26
CA ASN A 410 15.19 -53.39 8.53
C ASN A 410 15.17 -51.93 8.05
N VAL A 411 14.42 -51.65 6.97
CA VAL A 411 14.25 -50.32 6.39
C VAL A 411 13.54 -49.39 7.36
N PHE A 412 12.36 -49.80 7.85
CA PHE A 412 11.60 -49.01 8.82
C PHE A 412 12.31 -48.89 10.17
N LYS A 413 13.09 -49.91 10.58
CA LYS A 413 13.96 -49.83 11.78
C LYS A 413 15.08 -48.79 11.63
N LYS A 414 15.69 -48.68 10.44
CA LYS A 414 16.71 -47.67 10.16
C LYS A 414 16.12 -46.26 10.11
N LEU A 415 14.99 -46.09 9.40
CA LEU A 415 14.30 -44.81 9.24
C LEU A 415 13.70 -44.27 10.55
N SER A 416 13.29 -45.15 11.46
CA SER A 416 12.76 -44.77 12.79
C SER A 416 13.85 -44.36 13.78
N SER A 417 15.09 -44.81 13.60
CA SER A 417 16.17 -44.56 14.56
C SER A 417 16.88 -43.20 14.40
N ARG A 418 16.98 -42.68 13.17
CA ARG A 418 17.73 -41.46 12.84
C ARG A 418 17.11 -40.70 11.69
N LYS A 419 17.26 -39.37 11.69
CA LYS A 419 16.94 -38.51 10.54
C LYS A 419 17.78 -38.95 9.35
N SER A 420 17.11 -39.37 8.28
CA SER A 420 17.77 -39.85 7.07
C SER A 420 16.97 -39.45 5.85
N ALA A 421 17.65 -39.29 4.72
CA ALA A 421 17.04 -39.12 3.42
C ALA A 421 17.87 -39.94 2.44
N THR A 422 17.22 -40.80 1.66
CA THR A 422 17.86 -41.70 0.71
C THR A 422 17.05 -41.75 -0.57
N HIS A 423 17.72 -41.51 -1.70
CA HIS A 423 17.18 -41.77 -3.03
C HIS A 423 17.65 -43.16 -3.47
N LEU A 424 16.70 -44.01 -3.85
CA LEU A 424 16.87 -45.42 -4.17
C LEU A 424 16.37 -45.68 -5.60
N PHE A 425 17.23 -46.27 -6.43
CA PHE A 425 16.93 -46.69 -7.79
C PHE A 425 17.86 -47.86 -8.19
N GLY A 426 17.46 -48.67 -9.17
CA GLY A 426 18.26 -49.81 -9.68
C GLY A 426 18.52 -50.90 -8.65
N GLN A 427 19.73 -51.47 -8.63
CA GLN A 427 20.13 -52.59 -7.74
C GLN A 427 19.86 -52.32 -6.25
N LYS A 428 19.98 -51.05 -5.81
CA LYS A 428 19.70 -50.65 -4.42
C LYS A 428 18.22 -50.71 -4.05
N LEU A 429 17.33 -50.54 -5.03
CA LEU A 429 15.90 -50.70 -4.83
C LEU A 429 15.53 -52.19 -4.79
N GLU A 430 16.10 -53.00 -5.69
CA GLU A 430 15.86 -54.45 -5.75
C GLU A 430 16.25 -55.17 -4.46
N GLU A 431 17.37 -54.79 -3.83
CA GLU A 431 17.77 -55.31 -2.52
C GLU A 431 16.79 -54.89 -1.42
N LEU A 432 16.24 -53.68 -1.52
CA LEU A 432 15.32 -53.13 -0.52
C LEU A 432 13.91 -53.71 -0.62
N LEU A 433 13.45 -54.06 -1.83
CA LEU A 433 12.15 -54.70 -2.05
C LEU A 433 12.04 -56.05 -1.32
N LYS A 434 13.16 -56.79 -1.19
CA LYS A 434 13.21 -58.06 -0.45
C LYS A 434 12.96 -57.92 1.06
N ASP A 435 13.22 -56.73 1.60
CA ASP A 435 13.13 -56.39 3.03
C ASP A 435 11.82 -55.64 3.38
N LEU A 436 10.91 -55.44 2.41
CA LEU A 436 9.62 -54.78 2.61
C LEU A 436 8.52 -55.75 3.09
N PRO A 437 7.45 -55.24 3.73
CA PRO A 437 6.34 -56.09 4.18
C PRO A 437 5.65 -56.84 3.02
N HIS A 438 5.21 -58.09 3.27
CA HIS A 438 4.42 -58.86 2.31
C HIS A 438 3.30 -58.02 1.70
N THR A 439 3.17 -58.09 0.36
CA THR A 439 2.27 -57.33 -0.56
C THR A 439 2.72 -55.91 -0.95
N SER A 440 3.93 -55.46 -0.59
CA SER A 440 4.48 -54.17 -1.06
C SER A 440 4.72 -54.09 -2.57
N ASP A 441 4.88 -55.23 -3.25
CA ASP A 441 5.10 -55.33 -4.70
C ASP A 441 3.93 -54.78 -5.53
N GLN A 442 2.77 -54.55 -4.89
CA GLN A 442 1.60 -53.93 -5.52
C GLN A 442 1.73 -52.41 -5.68
N ILE A 443 2.67 -51.78 -4.98
CA ILE A 443 2.78 -50.32 -4.84
C ILE A 443 4.08 -49.77 -5.48
N ILE A 444 5.10 -50.62 -5.61
CA ILE A 444 6.41 -50.23 -6.13
C ILE A 444 7.01 -51.33 -7.00
N ASP A 445 7.60 -50.94 -8.13
CA ASP A 445 8.21 -51.83 -9.10
C ASP A 445 9.73 -51.55 -9.23
N THR A 446 10.50 -52.49 -9.77
CA THR A 446 11.97 -52.38 -9.93
C THR A 446 12.40 -51.22 -10.82
N SER A 447 11.51 -50.81 -11.72
CA SER A 447 11.68 -49.67 -12.63
C SER A 447 11.42 -48.29 -11.99
N SER A 448 10.98 -48.25 -10.73
CA SER A 448 10.55 -47.02 -10.05
C SER A 448 11.71 -46.31 -9.35
N HIS A 449 11.59 -45.00 -9.16
CA HIS A 449 12.47 -44.22 -8.28
C HIS A 449 11.77 -43.97 -6.95
N LEU A 450 12.47 -44.25 -5.84
CA LEU A 450 11.94 -44.10 -4.49
C LEU A 450 12.81 -43.14 -3.68
N ILE A 451 12.19 -42.11 -3.09
CA ILE A 451 12.83 -41.29 -2.06
C ILE A 451 12.16 -41.59 -0.72
N LEU A 452 12.98 -42.06 0.23
CA LEU A 452 12.60 -42.23 1.62
C LEU A 452 13.27 -41.14 2.46
N ALA A 453 12.49 -40.44 3.27
CA ALA A 453 13.03 -39.48 4.23
C ALA A 453 12.34 -39.62 5.59
N SER A 454 13.08 -39.45 6.68
CA SER A 454 12.54 -39.52 8.05
C SER A 454 12.96 -38.31 8.88
N THR A 455 12.08 -37.88 9.78
CA THR A 455 12.35 -36.76 10.70
C THR A 455 11.60 -36.89 12.02
N SER A 456 12.23 -36.42 13.10
CA SER A 456 11.61 -36.33 14.42
C SER A 456 10.70 -35.11 14.48
N VAL A 457 9.46 -35.30 14.95
CA VAL A 457 8.50 -34.20 15.14
C VAL A 457 8.17 -33.99 16.62
N SER A 458 8.40 -35.01 17.46
CA SER A 458 8.35 -34.96 18.91
C SER A 458 9.41 -35.90 19.53
N LYS A 459 9.61 -35.87 20.85
CA LYS A 459 10.58 -36.71 21.57
C LYS A 459 10.40 -38.22 21.29
N ASN A 460 9.16 -38.66 21.06
CA ASN A 460 8.83 -40.08 20.88
C ASN A 460 8.17 -40.39 19.52
N GLU A 461 8.08 -39.42 18.60
CA GLU A 461 7.33 -39.58 17.35
C GLU A 461 8.13 -39.13 16.12
N MET A 462 8.18 -40.02 15.13
CA MET A 462 8.88 -39.83 13.85
C MET A 462 7.87 -39.81 12.70
N ILE A 463 8.14 -38.98 11.69
CA ILE A 463 7.41 -38.99 10.42
C ILE A 463 8.33 -39.56 9.33
N ILE A 464 7.80 -40.47 8.52
CA ILE A 464 8.49 -41.06 7.38
C ILE A 464 7.74 -40.66 6.10
N PHE A 465 8.48 -40.12 5.14
CA PHE A 465 8.02 -39.72 3.82
C PHE A 465 8.44 -40.77 2.81
N TRP A 466 7.47 -41.27 2.05
CA TRP A 466 7.63 -42.18 0.94
C TRP A 466 7.19 -41.46 -0.32
N LEU A 467 8.10 -41.20 -1.25
CA LEU A 467 7.80 -40.58 -2.54
C LEU A 467 8.24 -41.51 -3.65
N GLU A 468 7.31 -41.87 -4.52
CA GLU A 468 7.52 -42.77 -5.65
C GLU A 468 7.15 -42.09 -6.96
N THR A 469 7.89 -42.45 -8.00
CA THR A 469 7.65 -42.02 -9.36
C THR A 469 8.27 -43.02 -10.33
N ARG A 470 7.63 -43.17 -11.50
CA ARG A 470 8.21 -43.87 -12.65
C ARG A 470 9.06 -42.96 -13.54
N ILE A 471 9.10 -41.67 -13.25
CA ILE A 471 9.88 -40.65 -13.95
C ILE A 471 11.00 -40.19 -13.01
N GLU A 472 12.27 -40.28 -13.42
CA GLU A 472 13.44 -39.96 -12.58
C GLU A 472 13.27 -38.70 -11.70
N PHE A 473 13.67 -38.80 -10.43
CA PHE A 473 13.77 -37.64 -9.54
C PHE A 473 15.08 -36.88 -9.78
N ASN A 474 14.98 -35.57 -10.01
CA ASN A 474 16.16 -34.72 -10.18
C ASN A 474 16.84 -34.41 -8.84
N GLU A 475 18.13 -34.03 -8.85
CA GLU A 475 18.84 -33.58 -7.63
C GLU A 475 18.12 -32.43 -6.90
N LYS A 476 17.42 -31.58 -7.67
CA LYS A 476 16.66 -30.46 -7.15
C LYS A 476 15.46 -30.92 -6.31
N ASP A 477 14.79 -32.00 -6.72
CA ASP A 477 13.64 -32.57 -6.02
C ASP A 477 14.08 -33.19 -4.70
N TYR A 478 15.22 -33.88 -4.71
CA TYR A 478 15.84 -34.42 -3.50
C TYR A 478 16.26 -33.30 -2.51
N LYS A 479 16.87 -32.20 -3.01
CA LYS A 479 17.22 -31.03 -2.20
C LYS A 479 15.97 -30.34 -1.60
N ASN A 480 14.90 -30.20 -2.40
CA ASN A 480 13.63 -29.62 -1.95
C ASN A 480 12.98 -30.46 -0.84
N LEU A 481 12.92 -31.78 -1.00
CA LEU A 481 12.37 -32.67 0.04
C LEU A 481 13.20 -32.57 1.33
N LYS A 482 14.53 -32.59 1.24
CA LYS A 482 15.41 -32.44 2.41
C LYS A 482 15.16 -31.12 3.15
N GLN A 483 14.90 -30.03 2.44
CA GLN A 483 14.55 -28.74 3.03
C GLN A 483 13.18 -28.78 3.72
N ILE A 484 12.15 -29.35 3.09
CA ILE A 484 10.80 -29.51 3.69
C ILE A 484 10.87 -30.33 4.98
N VAL A 485 11.55 -31.47 4.93
CA VAL A 485 11.72 -32.38 6.07
C VAL A 485 12.50 -31.72 7.21
N SER A 486 13.46 -30.83 6.89
CA SER A 486 14.20 -30.06 7.88
C SER A 486 13.43 -28.87 8.46
N LEU A 487 12.48 -28.30 7.73
CA LEU A 487 11.64 -27.22 8.25
C LEU A 487 10.63 -27.72 9.28
N ILE A 488 10.25 -29.00 9.19
CA ILE A 488 9.24 -29.63 10.05
C ILE A 488 9.89 -30.42 11.21
N SER A 489 11.21 -30.64 11.14
CA SER A 489 11.94 -31.35 12.19
C SER A 489 11.90 -30.57 13.51
N HIS A 490 11.60 -31.27 14.60
CA HIS A 490 11.84 -30.74 15.94
C HIS A 490 13.35 -30.67 16.15
N ASN A 491 13.89 -29.46 16.21
CA ASN A 491 15.27 -29.26 16.67
C ASN A 491 15.30 -29.54 18.18
N ILE A 492 16.02 -30.59 18.55
CA ILE A 492 16.48 -30.75 19.93
C ILE A 492 17.67 -29.79 20.02
N ILE A 493 17.54 -28.73 20.83
CA ILE A 493 18.71 -28.03 21.35
C ILE A 493 19.37 -28.96 22.36
#